data_AF-A0A9Q9W3S6-F1
#
_entry.id   AF-A0A9Q9W3S6-F1
#
_cell.length_a   1.000
_cell.length_b   1.000
_cell.length_c   1.000
_cell.angle_alpha   90.00
_cell.angle_beta   90.00
_cell.angle_gamma   90.00
#
_symmetry.space_group_name_H-M   'P 1'
#
loop_
_entity.id
_entity.type
_entity.pdbx_description
1 polymer ?
#
loop_
_entity_poly.entity_id
_entity_poly.type
_entity_poly.pdbx_seq_one_letter_code
_entity_poly.pdbx_strand_id
1 'polypeptide(L)'
;MSRTTDPVGHWEDLETWLSVATDSLLPKAAETLKHQTQDQLDNNITSLMRQDPSQSYKHKELAKITSSLSHTLMATLKLSDRHAAHLQQELTHAQRCVEQLELEAQERREGPDEVEQGAEEEITRLRETLVPTTQEMEQVKTDYADLSNKLQYAEQLLEKAKADFRDKNGRIKALETHLDESRNEISRLTRQLDYIKEESDSFREELTHAYELRSEPPRTRRTPVSPLPSRPGSPVPGLTHDQKGEGAVLKHPPDPLEEFYITTKLKETAPASHRSSRGLDLKDLNKLARNIGKFTPNVPGSQEIKGYLQDVDFHLEMRPSTTDKDRLYLIRATSSSEVRSFLDRQPAHTKTDYNLLREALIKEFADPESEQELVAALEMKQGGQESSQLFYSRLRQAYFGTHNEQTWRNT
;
A
#
# COMPACT_ATOMS: atom_id res chain seq x y z
N MET A 1 -2.51 6.51 10.20
CA MET A 1 -3.69 6.13 9.39
C MET A 1 -3.24 5.11 8.38
N SER A 2 -3.60 3.85 8.58
CA SER A 2 -3.26 2.75 7.68
C SER A 2 -4.57 2.18 7.17
N ARG A 3 -4.80 2.23 5.86
CA ARG A 3 -5.93 1.51 5.25
C ARG A 3 -5.51 0.06 5.10
N THR A 4 -6.15 -0.83 5.83
CA THR A 4 -6.19 -2.26 5.47
C THR A 4 -7.02 -2.35 4.20
N THR A 5 -6.38 -2.38 3.04
CA THR A 5 -7.05 -2.70 1.77
C THR A 5 -7.34 -4.19 1.76
N ASP A 6 -8.63 -4.52 1.87
CA ASP A 6 -9.14 -5.86 1.65
C ASP A 6 -8.83 -6.29 0.19
N PRO A 7 -8.18 -7.44 -0.05
CA PRO A 7 -7.82 -7.90 -1.39
C PRO A 7 -9.04 -8.30 -2.25
N VAL A 8 -10.23 -8.44 -1.67
CA VAL A 8 -11.51 -8.60 -2.37
C VAL A 8 -12.26 -7.28 -2.42
N GLY A 9 -12.45 -6.64 -1.27
CA GLY A 9 -13.24 -5.40 -1.15
C GLY A 9 -12.75 -4.24 -2.03
N HIS A 10 -11.43 -4.14 -2.29
CA HIS A 10 -10.93 -3.10 -3.20
C HIS A 10 -11.29 -3.34 -4.68
N TRP A 11 -11.62 -4.56 -5.09
CA TRP A 11 -12.16 -4.84 -6.43
C TRP A 11 -13.64 -4.46 -6.51
N GLU A 12 -14.42 -4.71 -5.46
CA GLU A 12 -15.83 -4.30 -5.36
C GLU A 12 -15.96 -2.76 -5.32
N ASP A 13 -15.11 -2.08 -4.54
CA ASP A 13 -14.97 -0.62 -4.54
C ASP A 13 -14.59 -0.10 -5.94
N LEU A 14 -13.64 -0.75 -6.61
CA LEU A 14 -13.18 -0.35 -7.94
C LEU A 14 -14.26 -0.58 -9.01
N GLU A 15 -14.98 -1.71 -8.97
CA GLU A 15 -16.10 -1.99 -9.87
C GLU A 15 -17.25 -1.00 -9.66
N THR A 16 -17.58 -0.70 -8.39
CA THR A 16 -18.60 0.30 -8.03
C THR A 16 -18.20 1.69 -8.51
N TRP A 17 -16.95 2.09 -8.28
CA TRP A 17 -16.44 3.39 -8.72
C TRP A 17 -16.37 3.49 -10.25
N LEU A 18 -15.90 2.46 -10.94
CA LEU A 18 -15.89 2.39 -12.41
C LEU A 18 -17.30 2.39 -12.98
N SER A 19 -18.26 1.67 -12.38
CA SER A 19 -19.66 1.70 -12.80
C SER A 19 -20.21 3.13 -12.74
N VAL A 20 -20.15 3.77 -11.56
CA VAL A 20 -20.67 5.14 -11.35
C VAL A 20 -19.96 6.16 -12.25
N ALA A 21 -18.64 6.09 -12.35
CA ALA A 21 -17.86 6.99 -13.20
C ALA A 21 -18.24 6.83 -14.68
N THR A 22 -18.37 5.59 -15.16
CA THR A 22 -18.54 5.33 -16.59
C THR A 22 -19.99 5.49 -17.06
N ASP A 23 -20.97 5.14 -16.22
CA ASP A 23 -22.39 5.43 -16.46
C ASP A 23 -22.64 6.94 -16.55
N SER A 24 -21.96 7.75 -15.73
CA SER A 24 -22.07 9.21 -15.79
C SER A 24 -21.48 9.82 -17.08
N LEU A 25 -20.54 9.14 -17.73
CA LEU A 25 -19.84 9.61 -18.92
C LEU A 25 -20.57 9.27 -20.23
N LEU A 26 -21.08 8.04 -20.39
CA LEU A 26 -21.85 7.62 -21.58
C LEU A 26 -22.94 6.57 -21.26
N PRO A 27 -24.14 6.98 -20.79
CA PRO A 27 -25.24 6.05 -20.47
C PRO A 27 -25.67 5.14 -21.63
N LYS A 28 -25.56 5.61 -22.88
CA LYS A 28 -25.89 4.81 -24.07
C LYS A 28 -24.86 3.74 -24.40
N ALA A 29 -23.62 3.87 -23.93
CA ALA A 29 -22.59 2.85 -24.09
C ALA A 29 -22.82 1.70 -23.09
N ALA A 30 -23.10 2.02 -21.82
CA ALA A 30 -23.41 1.04 -20.77
C ALA A 30 -24.46 0.00 -21.21
N GLU A 31 -25.63 0.45 -21.68
CA GLU A 31 -26.72 -0.47 -22.11
C GLU A 31 -26.41 -1.23 -23.41
N THR A 32 -25.51 -0.74 -24.28
CA THR A 32 -25.10 -1.48 -25.50
C THR A 32 -23.96 -2.47 -25.28
N LEU A 33 -23.29 -2.42 -24.13
CA LEU A 33 -22.22 -3.35 -23.73
C LEU A 33 -22.72 -4.52 -22.88
N LYS A 34 -23.85 -4.34 -22.19
CA LYS A 34 -24.52 -5.30 -21.28
C LYS A 34 -24.92 -6.65 -21.88
N HIS A 35 -24.92 -6.75 -23.21
CA HIS A 35 -25.35 -7.93 -23.98
C HIS A 35 -24.30 -8.44 -24.98
N GLN A 36 -23.03 -8.05 -24.83
CA GLN A 36 -21.97 -8.46 -25.76
C GLN A 36 -21.36 -9.81 -25.43
N THR A 37 -20.94 -10.54 -26.47
CA THR A 37 -20.17 -11.78 -26.37
C THR A 37 -18.67 -11.50 -26.20
N GLN A 38 -17.90 -12.51 -25.78
CA GLN A 38 -16.44 -12.41 -25.67
C GLN A 38 -15.80 -11.89 -26.97
N ASP A 39 -16.16 -12.45 -28.13
CA ASP A 39 -15.64 -12.01 -29.43
C ASP A 39 -15.90 -10.52 -29.70
N GLN A 40 -17.04 -9.97 -29.26
CA GLN A 40 -17.38 -8.57 -29.45
C GLN A 40 -16.56 -7.67 -28.51
N LEU A 41 -16.34 -8.11 -27.27
CA LEU A 41 -15.47 -7.42 -26.31
C LEU A 41 -14.01 -7.42 -26.79
N ASP A 42 -13.49 -8.55 -27.28
CA ASP A 42 -12.12 -8.65 -27.80
C ASP A 42 -11.93 -7.85 -29.09
N ASN A 43 -12.94 -7.78 -29.97
CA ASN A 43 -12.93 -6.85 -31.11
C ASN A 43 -12.93 -5.37 -30.66
N ASN A 44 -13.64 -5.03 -29.58
CA ASN A 44 -13.63 -3.67 -29.02
C ASN A 44 -12.28 -3.32 -28.37
N ILE A 45 -11.67 -4.24 -27.61
CA ILE A 45 -10.30 -4.09 -27.10
C ILE A 45 -9.33 -3.91 -28.28
N THR A 46 -9.42 -4.75 -29.31
CA THR A 46 -8.57 -4.65 -30.51
C THR A 46 -8.76 -3.33 -31.26
N SER A 47 -9.98 -2.77 -31.25
CA SER A 47 -10.28 -1.45 -31.83
C SER A 47 -9.70 -0.30 -31.00
N LEU A 48 -9.73 -0.40 -29.67
CA LEU A 48 -9.07 0.52 -28.73
C LEU A 48 -7.55 0.47 -28.85
N MET A 49 -6.95 -0.72 -28.90
CA MET A 49 -5.50 -0.94 -28.97
C MET A 49 -4.86 -0.56 -30.32
N ARG A 50 -5.67 -0.26 -31.35
CA ARG A 50 -5.22 0.35 -32.61
C ARG A 50 -5.04 1.88 -32.53
N GLN A 51 -5.40 2.50 -31.41
CA GLN A 51 -5.24 3.93 -31.20
C GLN A 51 -3.80 4.22 -30.75
N ASP A 52 -3.18 5.21 -31.39
CA ASP A 52 -1.76 5.58 -31.19
C ASP A 52 -1.53 6.18 -29.78
N PRO A 53 -0.84 5.49 -28.86
CA PRO A 53 -0.65 5.96 -27.49
C PRO A 53 0.18 7.25 -27.38
N SER A 54 0.84 7.68 -28.47
CA SER A 54 1.65 8.90 -28.50
C SER A 54 0.88 10.15 -28.94
N GLN A 55 -0.38 10.03 -29.40
CA GLN A 55 -1.16 11.18 -29.87
C GLN A 55 -1.71 12.06 -28.75
N SER A 56 -1.67 13.38 -28.99
CA SER A 56 -2.26 14.38 -28.10
C SER A 56 -3.80 14.42 -28.25
N TYR A 57 -4.48 13.48 -27.62
CA TYR A 57 -5.94 13.42 -27.60
C TYR A 57 -6.56 14.63 -26.88
N LYS A 58 -7.66 15.16 -27.44
CA LYS A 58 -8.50 16.17 -26.76
C LYS A 58 -9.19 15.53 -25.56
N HIS A 59 -9.40 16.28 -24.47
CA HIS A 59 -10.01 15.79 -23.24
C HIS A 59 -11.35 15.03 -23.45
N LYS A 60 -12.20 15.50 -24.39
CA LYS A 60 -13.45 14.82 -24.77
C LYS A 60 -13.24 13.45 -25.44
N GLU A 61 -12.14 13.28 -26.17
CA GLU A 61 -11.79 11.99 -26.77
C GLU A 61 -11.13 11.07 -25.74
N LEU A 62 -10.21 11.59 -24.90
CA LEU A 62 -9.70 10.83 -23.74
C LEU A 62 -10.83 10.28 -22.87
N ALA A 63 -11.84 11.11 -22.54
CA ALA A 63 -12.99 10.67 -21.75
C ALA A 63 -13.75 9.50 -22.40
N LYS A 64 -13.96 9.52 -23.73
CA LYS A 64 -14.57 8.39 -24.46
C LYS A 64 -13.67 7.15 -24.45
N ILE A 65 -12.37 7.31 -24.67
CA ILE A 65 -11.41 6.22 -24.77
C ILE A 65 -11.32 5.49 -23.43
N THR A 66 -11.10 6.24 -22.35
CA THR A 66 -11.09 5.72 -20.98
C THR A 66 -12.45 5.10 -20.63
N SER A 67 -13.57 5.76 -20.93
CA SER A 67 -14.91 5.23 -20.66
C SER A 67 -15.20 3.91 -21.40
N SER A 68 -14.87 3.83 -22.69
CA SER A 68 -15.06 2.63 -23.50
C SER A 68 -14.20 1.47 -22.98
N LEU A 69 -12.94 1.75 -22.64
CA LEU A 69 -12.04 0.77 -22.05
C LEU A 69 -12.55 0.27 -20.68
N SER A 70 -12.98 1.17 -19.79
CA SER A 70 -13.52 0.84 -18.46
C SER A 70 -14.75 -0.07 -18.55
N HIS A 71 -15.74 0.26 -19.40
CA HIS A 71 -16.89 -0.63 -19.59
C HIS A 71 -16.51 -1.96 -20.24
N THR A 72 -15.59 -1.99 -21.21
CA THR A 72 -15.20 -3.24 -21.88
C THR A 72 -14.50 -4.19 -20.91
N LEU A 73 -13.61 -3.69 -20.04
CA LEU A 73 -12.95 -4.48 -18.98
C LEU A 73 -13.95 -4.96 -17.91
N MET A 74 -14.93 -4.13 -17.53
CA MET A 74 -15.97 -4.53 -16.59
C MET A 74 -16.91 -5.59 -17.19
N ALA A 75 -17.14 -5.56 -18.51
CA ALA A 75 -17.95 -6.55 -19.21
C ALA A 75 -17.22 -7.90 -19.34
N THR A 76 -15.90 -7.92 -19.60
CA THR A 76 -15.13 -9.17 -19.63
C THR A 76 -15.00 -9.80 -18.24
N LEU A 77 -14.80 -9.01 -17.18
CA LEU A 77 -14.82 -9.49 -15.79
C LEU A 77 -16.15 -10.22 -15.50
N LYS A 78 -17.28 -9.54 -15.71
CA LYS A 78 -18.63 -10.10 -15.50
C LYS A 78 -18.98 -11.26 -16.43
N LEU A 79 -18.25 -11.48 -17.52
CA LEU A 79 -18.36 -12.70 -18.31
C LEU A 79 -17.58 -13.84 -17.65
N SER A 80 -16.35 -13.58 -17.20
CA SER A 80 -15.48 -14.52 -16.49
C SER A 80 -16.16 -15.07 -15.22
N ASP A 81 -16.74 -14.21 -14.39
CA ASP A 81 -17.40 -14.61 -13.13
C ASP A 81 -18.56 -15.60 -13.38
N ARG A 82 -19.33 -15.37 -14.46
CA ARG A 82 -20.43 -16.26 -14.86
C ARG A 82 -19.92 -17.60 -15.38
N HIS A 83 -18.83 -17.61 -16.14
CA HIS A 83 -18.16 -18.84 -16.56
C HIS A 83 -17.61 -19.62 -15.36
N ALA A 84 -16.97 -18.96 -14.40
CA ALA A 84 -16.48 -19.59 -13.18
C ALA A 84 -17.62 -20.19 -12.34
N ALA A 85 -18.71 -19.45 -12.13
CA ALA A 85 -19.89 -19.94 -11.42
C ALA A 85 -20.55 -21.14 -12.13
N HIS A 86 -20.61 -21.13 -13.47
CA HIS A 86 -21.14 -22.25 -14.26
C HIS A 86 -20.25 -23.51 -14.15
N LEU A 87 -18.92 -23.36 -14.26
CA LEU A 87 -17.98 -24.47 -14.09
C LEU A 87 -18.02 -25.04 -12.67
N GLN A 88 -18.15 -24.19 -11.64
CA GLN A 88 -18.34 -24.62 -10.26
C GLN A 88 -19.65 -25.41 -10.08
N GLN A 89 -20.73 -25.00 -10.76
CA GLN A 89 -22.00 -25.73 -10.76
C GLN A 89 -21.87 -27.11 -11.45
N GLU A 90 -21.19 -27.21 -12.59
CA GLU A 90 -20.96 -28.49 -13.27
C GLU A 90 -20.04 -29.42 -12.47
N LEU A 91 -18.99 -28.90 -11.84
CA LEU A 91 -18.12 -29.66 -10.93
C LEU A 91 -18.94 -30.24 -9.75
N THR A 92 -19.77 -29.40 -9.12
CA THR A 92 -20.64 -29.82 -8.01
C THR A 92 -21.69 -30.86 -8.44
N HIS A 93 -22.13 -30.82 -9.71
CA HIS A 93 -23.02 -31.84 -10.28
C HIS A 93 -22.26 -33.15 -10.53
N ALA A 94 -21.09 -33.09 -11.15
CA ALA A 94 -20.26 -34.26 -11.46
C ALA A 94 -19.83 -35.00 -10.19
N GLN A 95 -19.42 -34.28 -9.14
CA GLN A 95 -19.09 -34.84 -7.83
C GLN A 95 -20.23 -35.69 -7.26
N ARG A 96 -21.46 -35.15 -7.23
CA ARG A 96 -22.65 -35.90 -6.76
C ARG A 96 -22.94 -37.15 -7.60
N CYS A 97 -22.70 -37.11 -8.91
CA CYS A 97 -22.86 -38.29 -9.77
C CYS A 97 -21.80 -39.37 -9.47
N VAL A 98 -20.56 -38.98 -9.12
CA VAL A 98 -19.54 -39.93 -8.67
C VAL A 98 -19.91 -40.54 -7.32
N GLU A 99 -20.29 -39.73 -6.32
CA GLU A 99 -20.72 -40.20 -5.00
C GLU A 99 -21.88 -41.21 -5.10
N GLN A 100 -22.86 -40.98 -5.99
CA GLN A 100 -23.96 -41.92 -6.22
C GLN A 100 -23.48 -43.23 -6.85
N LEU A 101 -22.61 -43.17 -7.88
CA LEU A 101 -22.10 -44.37 -8.55
C LEU A 101 -21.18 -45.20 -7.64
N GLU A 102 -20.41 -44.56 -6.75
CA GLU A 102 -19.63 -45.25 -5.71
C GLU A 102 -20.54 -45.99 -4.72
N LEU A 103 -21.67 -45.39 -4.34
CA LEU A 103 -22.68 -46.04 -3.49
C LEU A 103 -23.30 -47.26 -4.20
N GLU A 104 -23.76 -47.10 -5.44
CA GLU A 104 -24.34 -48.19 -6.25
C GLU A 104 -23.33 -49.32 -6.54
N ALA A 105 -22.04 -48.99 -6.71
CA ALA A 105 -20.99 -49.98 -6.87
C ALA A 105 -20.70 -50.74 -5.56
N GLN A 106 -20.81 -50.06 -4.41
CA GLN A 106 -20.63 -50.68 -3.09
C GLN A 106 -21.80 -51.60 -2.72
N GLU A 107 -23.04 -51.27 -3.09
CA GLU A 107 -24.20 -52.18 -2.94
C GLU A 107 -24.07 -53.45 -3.81
N ARG A 108 -23.40 -53.36 -4.97
CA ARG A 108 -23.19 -54.52 -5.87
C ARG A 108 -22.07 -55.47 -5.43
N ARG A 109 -21.37 -55.23 -4.31
CA ARG A 109 -20.28 -56.10 -3.83
C ARG A 109 -20.73 -57.45 -3.25
N GLU A 110 -22.03 -57.73 -3.15
CA GLU A 110 -22.54 -59.02 -2.62
C GLU A 110 -22.68 -60.14 -3.68
N GLY A 111 -22.06 -59.97 -4.87
CA GLY A 111 -21.69 -61.03 -5.83
C GLY A 111 -22.49 -61.06 -7.16
N PRO A 112 -22.12 -61.93 -8.14
CA PRO A 112 -20.99 -62.86 -8.21
C PRO A 112 -19.99 -62.59 -9.38
N ASP A 113 -19.00 -63.48 -9.50
CA ASP A 113 -17.68 -63.38 -10.17
C ASP A 113 -17.58 -62.81 -11.61
N GLU A 114 -18.64 -62.77 -12.43
CA GLU A 114 -18.55 -62.20 -13.80
C GLU A 114 -18.28 -60.68 -13.80
N VAL A 115 -18.60 -60.00 -12.69
CA VAL A 115 -18.35 -58.55 -12.52
C VAL A 115 -16.87 -58.24 -12.24
N GLU A 116 -16.11 -59.19 -11.70
CA GLU A 116 -14.76 -58.93 -11.17
C GLU A 116 -13.73 -58.69 -12.28
N GLN A 117 -13.81 -59.41 -13.41
CA GLN A 117 -12.94 -59.15 -14.58
C GLN A 117 -13.21 -57.78 -15.23
N GLY A 118 -14.49 -57.38 -15.34
CA GLY A 118 -14.84 -56.05 -15.83
C GLY A 118 -14.30 -54.94 -14.92
N ALA A 119 -14.33 -55.17 -13.61
CA ALA A 119 -13.72 -54.27 -12.63
C ALA A 119 -12.18 -54.19 -12.76
N GLU A 120 -11.48 -55.30 -13.01
CA GLU A 120 -10.02 -55.28 -13.23
C GLU A 120 -9.63 -54.53 -14.52
N GLU A 121 -10.34 -54.72 -15.62
CA GLU A 121 -10.12 -53.95 -16.87
C GLU A 121 -10.40 -52.46 -16.67
N GLU A 122 -11.49 -52.11 -15.98
CA GLU A 122 -11.86 -50.72 -15.67
C GLU A 122 -10.85 -50.05 -14.72
N ILE A 123 -10.40 -50.75 -13.67
CA ILE A 123 -9.31 -50.30 -12.78
C ILE A 123 -8.02 -50.07 -13.57
N THR A 124 -7.71 -50.92 -14.55
CA THR A 124 -6.51 -50.76 -15.38
C THR A 124 -6.63 -49.52 -16.27
N ARG A 125 -7.77 -49.34 -16.95
CA ARG A 125 -8.08 -48.17 -17.78
C ARG A 125 -8.06 -46.85 -16.97
N LEU A 126 -8.55 -46.88 -15.73
CA LEU A 126 -8.52 -45.74 -14.81
C LEU A 126 -7.10 -45.43 -14.29
N ARG A 127 -6.23 -46.44 -14.13
CA ARG A 127 -4.80 -46.22 -13.84
C ARG A 127 -4.07 -45.58 -15.01
N GLU A 128 -4.38 -46.00 -16.25
CA GLU A 128 -3.81 -45.41 -17.47
C GLU A 128 -4.20 -43.95 -17.68
N THR A 129 -5.40 -43.52 -17.27
CA THR A 129 -5.79 -42.10 -17.30
C THR A 129 -5.33 -41.30 -16.08
N LEU A 130 -5.19 -41.92 -14.90
CA LEU A 130 -4.71 -41.23 -13.70
C LEU A 130 -3.25 -40.75 -13.84
N VAL A 131 -2.38 -41.52 -14.50
CA VAL A 131 -0.96 -41.16 -14.71
C VAL A 131 -0.77 -39.82 -15.45
N PRO A 132 -1.31 -39.60 -16.66
CA PRO A 132 -1.18 -38.32 -17.36
C PRO A 132 -1.85 -37.18 -16.60
N THR A 133 -3.02 -37.38 -15.98
CA THR A 133 -3.67 -36.34 -15.16
C THR A 133 -2.81 -35.92 -13.96
N THR A 134 -2.10 -36.87 -13.33
CA THR A 134 -1.15 -36.56 -12.23
C THR A 134 0.06 -35.79 -12.75
N GLN A 135 0.55 -36.11 -13.95
CA GLN A 135 1.66 -35.40 -14.59
C GLN A 135 1.27 -33.96 -15.02
N GLU A 136 0.06 -33.78 -15.56
CA GLU A 136 -0.49 -32.45 -15.88
C GLU A 136 -0.65 -31.59 -14.62
N MET A 137 -1.12 -32.17 -13.51
CA MET A 137 -1.22 -31.45 -12.23
C MET A 137 0.15 -30.95 -11.73
N GLU A 138 1.21 -31.76 -11.83
CA GLU A 138 2.56 -31.31 -11.45
C GLU A 138 3.12 -30.26 -12.43
N GLN A 139 2.83 -30.36 -13.73
CA GLN A 139 3.20 -29.32 -14.70
C GLN A 139 2.53 -27.98 -14.33
N VAL A 140 1.21 -27.99 -14.06
CA VAL A 140 0.47 -26.79 -13.61
C VAL A 140 1.03 -26.21 -12.32
N LYS A 141 1.49 -27.04 -11.36
CA LYS A 141 2.20 -26.55 -10.17
C LYS A 141 3.52 -25.86 -10.51
N THR A 142 4.31 -26.39 -11.44
CA THR A 142 5.56 -25.74 -11.86
C THR A 142 5.31 -24.42 -12.61
N ASP A 143 4.29 -24.37 -13.46
CA ASP A 143 3.90 -23.17 -14.20
C ASP A 143 3.33 -22.09 -13.25
N TYR A 144 2.54 -22.49 -12.26
CA TYR A 144 2.05 -21.61 -11.19
C TYR A 144 3.20 -21.04 -10.34
N ALA A 145 4.20 -21.85 -10.01
CA ALA A 145 5.38 -21.40 -9.26
C ALA A 145 6.22 -20.39 -10.06
N ASP A 146 6.45 -20.63 -11.35
CA ASP A 146 7.14 -19.68 -12.24
C ASP A 146 6.34 -18.36 -12.40
N LEU A 147 5.01 -18.45 -12.57
CA LEU A 147 4.12 -17.29 -12.63
C LEU A 147 4.15 -16.47 -11.31
N SER A 148 4.14 -17.15 -10.16
CA SER A 148 4.25 -16.53 -8.83
C SER A 148 5.57 -15.78 -8.65
N ASN A 149 6.70 -16.39 -9.04
CA ASN A 149 8.01 -15.73 -9.02
C ASN A 149 8.06 -14.50 -9.94
N LYS A 150 7.46 -14.58 -11.13
CA LYS A 150 7.36 -13.45 -12.08
C LYS A 150 6.51 -12.31 -11.54
N LEU A 151 5.40 -12.62 -10.86
CA LEU A 151 4.54 -11.64 -10.20
C LEU A 151 5.30 -10.91 -9.08
N GLN A 152 5.95 -11.65 -8.18
CA GLN A 152 6.73 -11.07 -7.08
C GLN A 152 7.85 -10.15 -7.58
N TYR A 153 8.50 -10.49 -8.70
CA TYR A 153 9.51 -9.64 -9.33
C TYR A 153 8.89 -8.35 -9.92
N ALA A 154 7.70 -8.43 -10.53
CA ALA A 154 6.97 -7.26 -11.03
C ALA A 154 6.55 -6.31 -9.88
N GLU A 155 6.13 -6.84 -8.73
CA GLU A 155 5.80 -6.07 -7.53
C GLU A 155 7.02 -5.31 -6.97
N GLN A 156 8.20 -5.95 -6.93
CA GLN A 156 9.44 -5.29 -6.52
C GLN A 156 9.83 -4.14 -7.47
N LEU A 157 9.66 -4.31 -8.78
CA LEU A 157 9.86 -3.25 -9.75
C LEU A 157 8.85 -2.11 -9.57
N LEU A 158 7.59 -2.42 -9.25
CA LEU A 158 6.54 -1.44 -8.99
C LEU A 158 6.81 -0.61 -7.72
N GLU A 159 7.23 -1.22 -6.60
CA GLU A 159 7.59 -0.45 -5.41
C GLU A 159 8.85 0.40 -5.60
N LYS A 160 9.82 -0.08 -6.38
CA LYS A 160 10.98 0.72 -6.80
C LYS A 160 10.56 1.95 -7.62
N ALA A 161 9.62 1.79 -8.56
CA ALA A 161 9.07 2.89 -9.34
C ALA A 161 8.25 3.87 -8.48
N LYS A 162 7.43 3.37 -7.55
CA LYS A 162 6.71 4.21 -6.57
C LYS A 162 7.67 5.00 -5.68
N ALA A 163 8.81 4.43 -5.29
CA ALA A 163 9.83 5.13 -4.50
C ALA A 163 10.51 6.27 -5.29
N ASP A 164 10.93 6.00 -6.52
CA ASP A 164 11.49 7.01 -7.44
C ASP A 164 10.50 8.15 -7.75
N PHE A 165 9.22 7.83 -7.94
CA PHE A 165 8.17 8.83 -8.09
C PHE A 165 8.02 9.71 -6.83
N ARG A 166 8.09 9.12 -5.63
CA ARG A 166 8.04 9.87 -4.36
C ARG A 166 9.22 10.84 -4.21
N ASP A 167 10.45 10.44 -4.56
CA ASP A 167 11.63 11.33 -4.58
C ASP A 167 11.42 12.51 -5.56
N LYS A 168 11.09 12.20 -6.81
CA LYS A 168 10.91 13.21 -7.86
C LYS A 168 9.81 14.21 -7.52
N ASN A 169 8.69 13.75 -6.97
CA ASN A 169 7.60 14.60 -6.48
C ASN A 169 8.04 15.50 -5.31
N GLY A 170 8.87 14.99 -4.38
CA GLY A 170 9.47 15.80 -3.31
C GLY A 170 10.39 16.90 -3.85
N ARG A 171 11.21 16.56 -4.85
CA ARG A 171 12.12 17.50 -5.52
C ARG A 171 11.39 18.55 -6.35
N ILE A 172 10.28 18.20 -7.00
CA ILE A 172 9.39 19.15 -7.67
C ILE A 172 8.86 20.18 -6.66
N LYS A 173 8.32 19.74 -5.51
CA LYS A 173 7.82 20.66 -4.47
C LYS A 173 8.87 21.61 -3.89
N ALA A 174 10.12 21.14 -3.75
CA ALA A 174 11.22 22.01 -3.34
C ALA A 174 11.53 23.08 -4.41
N LEU A 175 11.51 22.71 -5.70
CA LEU A 175 11.69 23.65 -6.81
C LEU A 175 10.52 24.63 -6.94
N GLU A 176 9.27 24.18 -6.77
CA GLU A 176 8.08 25.04 -6.73
C GLU A 176 8.19 26.09 -5.61
N THR A 177 8.62 25.66 -4.41
CA THR A 177 8.84 26.55 -3.26
C THR A 177 9.89 27.62 -3.57
N HIS A 178 11.07 27.23 -4.09
CA HIS A 178 12.12 28.18 -4.49
C HIS A 178 11.71 29.11 -5.65
N LEU A 179 10.81 28.66 -6.53
CA LEU A 179 10.29 29.47 -7.63
C LEU A 179 9.32 30.54 -7.11
N ASP A 180 8.48 30.22 -6.13
CA ASP A 180 7.62 31.20 -5.47
C ASP A 180 8.39 32.13 -4.52
N GLU A 181 9.42 31.66 -3.82
CA GLU A 181 10.39 32.51 -3.11
C GLU A 181 11.04 33.53 -4.08
N SER A 182 11.51 33.07 -5.24
CA SER A 182 12.08 33.91 -6.30
C SER A 182 11.07 34.92 -6.85
N ARG A 183 9.82 34.53 -7.11
CA ARG A 183 8.74 35.45 -7.52
C ARG A 183 8.47 36.53 -6.47
N ASN A 184 8.46 36.16 -5.19
CA ASN A 184 8.25 37.10 -4.08
C ASN A 184 9.42 38.08 -3.96
N GLU A 185 10.66 37.61 -4.11
CA GLU A 185 11.86 38.45 -4.08
C GLU A 185 11.94 39.40 -5.29
N ILE A 186 11.64 38.93 -6.50
CA ILE A 186 11.50 39.79 -7.69
C ILE A 186 10.43 40.87 -7.43
N SER A 187 9.28 40.49 -6.89
CA SER A 187 8.20 41.43 -6.55
C SER A 187 8.61 42.45 -5.47
N ARG A 188 9.50 42.07 -4.55
CA ARG A 188 10.08 42.97 -3.54
C ARG A 188 11.06 43.96 -4.19
N LEU A 189 11.95 43.47 -5.05
CA LEU A 189 12.96 44.27 -5.74
C LEU A 189 12.33 45.25 -6.75
N THR A 190 11.29 44.86 -7.48
CA THR A 190 10.54 45.77 -8.37
C THR A 190 9.97 46.95 -7.59
N ARG A 191 9.32 46.72 -6.44
CA ARG A 191 8.81 47.81 -5.58
C ARG A 191 9.90 48.75 -5.07
N GLN A 192 11.10 48.22 -4.79
CA GLN A 192 12.24 49.06 -4.40
C GLN A 192 12.75 49.90 -5.57
N LEU A 193 12.77 49.35 -6.78
CA LEU A 193 13.15 50.07 -8.01
C LEU A 193 12.14 51.18 -8.33
N ASP A 194 10.84 50.89 -8.25
CA ASP A 194 9.77 51.88 -8.46
C ASP A 194 9.87 53.04 -7.46
N TYR A 195 10.08 52.75 -6.17
CA TYR A 195 10.30 53.78 -5.14
C TYR A 195 11.54 54.64 -5.40
N ILE A 196 12.70 54.03 -5.69
CA ILE A 196 13.94 54.75 -6.00
C ILE A 196 13.78 55.62 -7.26
N LYS A 197 12.96 55.17 -8.22
CA LYS A 197 12.65 55.93 -9.43
C LYS A 197 11.76 57.14 -9.11
N GLU A 198 10.70 56.96 -8.33
CA GLU A 198 9.81 58.05 -7.90
C GLU A 198 10.58 59.13 -7.11
N GLU A 199 11.47 58.73 -6.19
CA GLU A 199 12.34 59.65 -5.46
C GLU A 199 13.38 60.35 -6.38
N SER A 200 13.93 59.63 -7.37
CA SER A 200 14.83 60.20 -8.40
C SER A 200 14.15 61.19 -9.35
N ASP A 201 12.90 60.94 -9.72
CA ASP A 201 12.10 61.87 -10.52
C ASP A 201 11.63 63.08 -9.67
N SER A 202 11.32 62.90 -8.39
CA SER A 202 11.04 64.02 -7.48
C SER A 202 12.24 64.97 -7.30
N PHE A 203 13.45 64.44 -7.09
CA PHE A 203 14.67 65.27 -7.06
C PHE A 203 14.94 65.96 -8.40
N ARG A 204 14.52 65.39 -9.54
CA ARG A 204 14.63 66.00 -10.87
C ARG A 204 13.72 67.21 -11.02
N GLU A 205 12.50 67.12 -10.50
CA GLU A 205 11.51 68.21 -10.48
C GLU A 205 11.96 69.35 -9.55
N GLU A 206 12.39 69.04 -8.32
CA GLU A 206 12.92 70.03 -7.37
C GLU A 206 14.13 70.77 -7.97
N LEU A 207 15.09 70.04 -8.55
CA LEU A 207 16.26 70.62 -9.20
C LEU A 207 15.88 71.52 -10.40
N THR A 208 14.85 71.14 -11.17
CA THR A 208 14.35 71.94 -12.29
C THR A 208 13.79 73.27 -11.78
N HIS A 209 12.89 73.24 -10.80
CA HIS A 209 12.34 74.44 -10.18
C HIS A 209 13.42 75.34 -9.55
N ALA A 210 14.47 74.75 -8.94
CA ALA A 210 15.60 75.51 -8.39
C ALA A 210 16.41 76.27 -9.47
N TYR A 211 16.48 75.77 -10.70
CA TYR A 211 17.07 76.48 -11.84
C TYR A 211 16.11 77.50 -12.48
N GLU A 212 14.81 77.20 -12.57
CA GLU A 212 13.79 78.16 -13.01
C GLU A 212 13.76 79.41 -12.10
N LEU A 213 13.78 79.22 -10.78
CA LEU A 213 13.83 80.30 -9.79
C LEU A 213 15.12 81.14 -9.84
N ARG A 214 16.20 80.63 -10.44
CA ARG A 214 17.45 81.38 -10.68
C ARG A 214 17.50 82.09 -12.03
N SER A 215 16.47 81.95 -12.87
CA SER A 215 16.46 82.47 -14.23
C SER A 215 15.86 83.88 -14.30
N GLU A 216 16.67 84.92 -14.07
CA GLU A 216 16.24 86.31 -14.34
C GLU A 216 15.94 86.53 -15.84
N PRO A 217 14.92 87.33 -16.19
CA PRO A 217 14.52 87.55 -17.58
C PRO A 217 15.54 88.41 -18.35
N PRO A 218 15.86 88.08 -19.61
CA PRO A 218 16.98 88.69 -20.35
C PRO A 218 16.69 90.14 -20.77
N ARG A 219 17.39 91.10 -20.15
CA ARG A 219 17.45 92.49 -20.66
C ARG A 219 18.32 92.55 -21.91
N THR A 220 17.72 93.00 -23.01
CA THR A 220 18.38 93.15 -24.31
C THR A 220 19.34 94.34 -24.36
N ARG A 221 20.63 94.12 -24.70
CA ARG A 221 21.40 94.93 -25.67
C ARG A 221 22.84 94.41 -25.91
N ARG A 222 23.12 94.13 -27.20
CA ARG A 222 24.37 94.36 -27.97
C ARG A 222 25.73 93.93 -27.38
N THR A 223 26.37 93.01 -28.11
CA THR A 223 27.84 92.83 -28.31
C THR A 223 28.57 94.15 -28.65
N PRO A 224 29.92 94.28 -28.51
CA PRO A 224 30.92 93.29 -29.00
C PRO A 224 32.26 93.12 -28.22
N VAL A 225 33.15 92.32 -28.84
CA VAL A 225 34.63 92.23 -28.72
C VAL A 225 35.23 91.05 -27.93
N SER A 226 36.13 90.35 -28.65
CA SER A 226 37.04 89.21 -28.38
C SER A 226 38.17 89.56 -27.36
N PRO A 227 39.19 88.71 -26.98
CA PRO A 227 39.80 87.63 -27.79
C PRO A 227 40.46 86.37 -27.14
N LEU A 228 40.30 85.23 -27.85
CA LEU A 228 41.31 84.18 -28.12
C LEU A 228 42.04 83.54 -26.87
N PRO A 229 43.14 82.77 -26.99
CA PRO A 229 43.02 81.30 -27.02
C PRO A 229 43.98 80.53 -26.07
N SER A 230 43.79 79.21 -25.90
CA SER A 230 44.83 78.17 -26.19
C SER A 230 44.53 76.76 -25.61
N ARG A 231 44.93 75.75 -26.38
CA ARG A 231 45.20 74.32 -26.03
C ARG A 231 46.58 74.24 -25.29
N PRO A 232 47.15 73.07 -24.87
CA PRO A 232 46.65 71.68 -24.90
C PRO A 232 46.91 70.82 -23.64
N GLY A 233 46.45 69.56 -23.64
CA GLY A 233 46.92 68.52 -22.70
C GLY A 233 46.15 67.19 -22.77
N SER A 234 46.88 66.09 -23.00
CA SER A 234 46.48 64.67 -22.82
C SER A 234 47.56 64.03 -21.89
N PRO A 235 47.52 62.75 -21.42
CA PRO A 235 46.66 61.63 -21.82
C PRO A 235 46.17 60.71 -20.67
N VAL A 236 45.56 59.58 -21.05
CA VAL A 236 45.35 58.36 -20.24
C VAL A 236 46.55 57.40 -20.41
N PRO A 237 47.00 56.70 -19.35
CA PRO A 237 46.97 55.22 -19.40
C PRO A 237 46.64 54.54 -18.05
N GLY A 238 46.18 53.29 -18.10
CA GLY A 238 46.11 52.37 -16.95
C GLY A 238 47.19 51.29 -17.01
N LEU A 239 47.33 50.47 -15.97
CA LEU A 239 48.26 49.33 -15.91
C LEU A 239 47.81 48.23 -14.92
N THR A 240 48.45 47.06 -14.99
CA THR A 240 48.17 45.82 -14.23
C THR A 240 49.39 45.33 -13.43
N HIS A 241 49.20 44.22 -12.69
CA HIS A 241 50.16 43.14 -12.35
C HIS A 241 50.50 42.90 -10.85
N ASP A 242 50.63 41.61 -10.51
CA ASP A 242 50.94 41.01 -9.19
C ASP A 242 52.40 41.10 -8.70
N GLN A 243 52.57 41.02 -7.37
CA GLN A 243 53.47 40.11 -6.59
C GLN A 243 53.61 40.60 -5.11
N LYS A 244 54.19 39.89 -4.11
CA LYS A 244 54.24 38.46 -3.67
C LYS A 244 55.19 38.40 -2.44
N GLY A 245 54.85 37.67 -1.37
CA GLY A 245 55.75 37.31 -0.25
C GLY A 245 54.95 36.80 0.97
N GLU A 246 55.00 35.50 1.33
CA GLU A 246 55.94 34.85 2.28
C GLU A 246 55.69 35.21 3.77
N GLY A 247 55.48 34.28 4.71
CA GLY A 247 55.41 32.81 4.65
C GLY A 247 55.08 32.15 6.02
N ALA A 248 55.37 30.84 6.19
CA ALA A 248 55.27 30.01 7.43
C ALA A 248 53.85 29.57 7.93
N VAL A 249 53.61 28.38 8.55
CA VAL A 249 54.26 27.04 8.44
C VAL A 249 53.38 25.89 9.05
N LEU A 250 53.43 24.68 8.46
CA LEU A 250 53.12 23.31 8.96
C LEU A 250 51.79 22.90 9.69
N LYS A 251 51.10 21.93 9.04
CA LYS A 251 50.55 20.62 9.54
C LYS A 251 49.22 20.49 10.31
N HIS A 252 48.49 19.42 9.97
CA HIS A 252 47.39 18.77 10.71
C HIS A 252 47.93 17.57 11.58
N PRO A 253 47.09 16.62 12.06
CA PRO A 253 46.85 16.32 13.48
C PRO A 253 47.60 15.04 13.97
N PRO A 254 47.22 14.46 15.13
CA PRO A 254 46.34 13.28 15.06
C PRO A 254 45.31 13.17 16.21
N ASP A 255 44.58 12.04 16.22
CA ASP A 255 43.56 11.63 17.19
C ASP A 255 44.12 10.56 18.20
N PRO A 256 43.34 9.62 18.76
CA PRO A 256 43.10 9.48 20.20
C PRO A 256 44.11 8.60 20.97
N LEU A 257 43.95 8.52 22.30
CA LEU A 257 44.64 7.57 23.19
C LEU A 257 43.70 6.86 24.18
N GLU A 258 44.11 5.66 24.59
CA GLU A 258 43.37 4.68 25.41
C GLU A 258 44.18 4.34 26.69
N GLU A 259 43.65 3.44 27.56
CA GLU A 259 44.31 2.81 28.73
C GLU A 259 44.61 3.71 29.96
N PHE A 260 44.70 3.23 31.22
CA PHE A 260 44.27 1.99 31.90
C PHE A 260 44.19 2.24 33.43
N TYR A 261 43.38 1.50 34.21
CA TYR A 261 43.65 1.18 35.64
C TYR A 261 42.94 -0.12 36.12
N ILE A 262 43.55 -0.82 37.10
CA ILE A 262 43.34 -2.25 37.45
C ILE A 262 43.88 -2.53 38.89
N THR A 263 43.59 -3.58 39.70
CA THR A 263 42.82 -4.85 39.57
C THR A 263 42.27 -5.36 40.93
N THR A 264 41.04 -5.91 40.99
CA THR A 264 40.57 -6.90 42.00
C THR A 264 39.67 -7.93 41.29
N LYS A 265 40.01 -9.22 41.11
CA LYS A 265 40.28 -10.33 42.08
C LYS A 265 39.03 -10.65 42.93
N LEU A 266 38.55 -11.89 43.13
CA LEU A 266 39.21 -13.20 42.99
C LEU A 266 38.23 -14.40 42.76
N LYS A 267 38.39 -15.14 41.64
CA LYS A 267 38.36 -16.62 41.42
C LYS A 267 37.49 -17.55 42.31
N GLU A 268 36.62 -18.36 41.66
CA GLU A 268 36.46 -19.81 41.91
C GLU A 268 36.01 -20.55 40.61
N THR A 269 36.05 -21.89 40.54
CA THR A 269 35.97 -22.66 39.27
C THR A 269 35.29 -24.03 39.34
N ALA A 270 34.28 -24.22 38.47
CA ALA A 270 33.76 -25.52 37.94
C ALA A 270 33.03 -26.46 38.96
N PRO A 271 32.29 -27.52 38.52
CA PRO A 271 32.11 -28.01 37.14
C PRO A 271 30.66 -28.35 36.68
N ALA A 272 30.55 -28.58 35.36
CA ALA A 272 29.66 -29.53 34.66
C ALA A 272 28.11 -29.41 34.67
N SER A 273 27.55 -29.74 33.48
CA SER A 273 26.19 -30.25 33.21
C SER A 273 24.97 -29.37 33.56
N HIS A 274 24.46 -28.68 32.54
CA HIS A 274 23.14 -29.04 31.98
C HIS A 274 23.07 -28.63 30.49
N ARG A 275 22.68 -29.54 29.60
CA ARG A 275 22.16 -29.18 28.27
C ARG A 275 20.74 -28.62 28.44
N SER A 276 20.63 -27.34 28.76
CA SER A 276 19.36 -26.61 28.58
C SER A 276 19.21 -26.24 27.11
N SER A 277 17.99 -26.37 26.57
CA SER A 277 17.61 -25.76 25.30
C SER A 277 17.76 -24.25 25.44
N ARG A 278 18.74 -23.67 24.72
CA ARG A 278 19.04 -22.24 24.81
C ARG A 278 18.00 -21.45 24.02
N GLY A 279 16.90 -21.10 24.68
CA GLY A 279 15.89 -20.16 24.17
C GLY A 279 16.47 -18.76 23.90
N LEU A 280 15.61 -17.85 23.46
CA LEU A 280 16.03 -16.52 22.99
C LEU A 280 16.55 -15.64 24.14
N ASP A 281 17.46 -14.70 23.83
CA ASP A 281 17.86 -13.72 24.84
C ASP A 281 16.69 -12.78 25.15
N LEU A 282 16.55 -12.43 26.43
CA LEU A 282 15.48 -11.57 26.92
C LEU A 282 15.51 -10.19 26.24
N LYS A 283 16.67 -9.70 25.78
CA LYS A 283 16.75 -8.45 25.01
C LYS A 283 16.15 -8.59 23.61
N ASP A 284 16.32 -9.73 22.95
CA ASP A 284 15.75 -9.97 21.62
C ASP A 284 14.25 -10.25 21.71
N LEU A 285 13.82 -10.99 22.72
CA LEU A 285 12.41 -11.22 23.03
C LEU A 285 11.66 -9.91 23.32
N ASN A 286 12.31 -8.95 24.01
CA ASN A 286 11.79 -7.59 24.19
C ASN A 286 11.87 -6.69 22.94
N LYS A 287 12.62 -7.06 21.89
CA LYS A 287 12.52 -6.41 20.57
C LYS A 287 11.31 -6.96 19.80
N LEU A 288 11.12 -8.28 19.80
CA LEU A 288 9.96 -8.92 19.16
C LEU A 288 8.63 -8.41 19.75
N ALA A 289 8.54 -8.28 21.08
CA ALA A 289 7.40 -7.71 21.78
C ALA A 289 7.12 -6.21 21.50
N ARG A 290 7.96 -5.52 20.71
CA ARG A 290 7.69 -4.16 20.20
C ARG A 290 7.21 -4.14 18.75
N ASN A 291 7.39 -5.23 18.02
CA ASN A 291 6.94 -5.39 16.64
C ASN A 291 5.52 -5.99 16.59
N ILE A 292 5.23 -6.92 17.52
CA ILE A 292 3.92 -7.53 17.71
C ILE A 292 2.93 -6.49 18.27
N GLY A 293 1.72 -6.44 17.70
CA GLY A 293 0.63 -5.57 18.17
C GLY A 293 0.15 -5.91 19.59
N LYS A 294 -0.38 -4.92 20.31
CA LYS A 294 -0.90 -5.13 21.67
C LYS A 294 -2.33 -5.69 21.63
N PHE A 295 -2.49 -7.01 21.69
CA PHE A 295 -3.81 -7.65 21.72
C PHE A 295 -4.66 -7.15 22.90
N THR A 296 -5.86 -6.67 22.57
CA THR A 296 -6.87 -6.17 23.52
C THR A 296 -8.22 -6.58 22.96
N PRO A 297 -8.93 -7.55 23.56
CA PRO A 297 -10.20 -8.05 23.03
C PRO A 297 -11.30 -6.98 23.11
N ASN A 298 -12.37 -7.18 22.34
CA ASN A 298 -13.62 -6.40 22.40
C ASN A 298 -13.45 -4.88 22.17
N VAL A 299 -12.39 -4.45 21.48
CA VAL A 299 -12.17 -3.05 21.07
C VAL A 299 -12.32 -2.94 19.56
N PRO A 300 -13.17 -2.04 19.03
CA PRO A 300 -13.31 -1.86 17.58
C PRO A 300 -11.95 -1.57 16.90
N GLY A 301 -11.55 -2.45 15.98
CA GLY A 301 -10.25 -2.39 15.30
C GLY A 301 -9.10 -3.11 16.02
N SER A 302 -9.37 -3.88 17.08
CA SER A 302 -8.39 -4.85 17.60
C SER A 302 -8.18 -6.01 16.65
N GLN A 303 -6.95 -6.53 16.57
CA GLN A 303 -6.62 -7.78 15.89
C GLN A 303 -7.39 -8.96 16.51
N GLU A 304 -7.94 -9.85 15.69
CA GLU A 304 -8.60 -11.09 16.13
C GLU A 304 -7.60 -11.99 16.88
N ILE A 305 -8.07 -12.75 17.88
CA ILE A 305 -7.20 -13.66 18.66
C ILE A 305 -6.44 -14.65 17.78
N LYS A 306 -7.07 -15.21 16.73
CA LYS A 306 -6.44 -16.17 15.81
C LYS A 306 -5.26 -15.52 15.07
N GLY A 307 -5.46 -14.33 14.48
CA GLY A 307 -4.43 -13.57 13.77
C GLY A 307 -3.30 -13.07 14.69
N TYR A 308 -3.62 -12.65 15.91
CA TYR A 308 -2.61 -12.26 16.90
C TYR A 308 -1.69 -13.43 17.29
N LEU A 309 -2.24 -14.64 17.46
CA LEU A 309 -1.45 -15.84 17.75
C LEU A 309 -0.57 -16.23 16.55
N GLN A 310 -1.06 -16.04 15.31
CA GLN A 310 -0.26 -16.24 14.10
C GLN A 310 0.92 -15.25 14.01
N ASP A 311 0.73 -13.96 14.31
CA ASP A 311 1.81 -12.97 14.36
C ASP A 311 2.89 -13.35 15.39
N VAL A 312 2.50 -13.86 16.56
CA VAL A 312 3.43 -14.30 17.62
C VAL A 312 4.29 -15.47 17.15
N ASP A 313 3.70 -16.47 16.49
CA ASP A 313 4.47 -17.61 15.94
C ASP A 313 5.33 -17.20 14.73
N PHE A 314 4.81 -16.39 13.79
CA PHE A 314 5.56 -15.88 12.64
C PHE A 314 6.83 -15.11 13.05
N HIS A 315 6.72 -14.25 14.08
CA HIS A 315 7.87 -13.53 14.62
C HIS A 315 8.93 -14.43 15.31
N LEU A 316 8.60 -15.69 15.58
CA LEU A 316 9.45 -16.70 16.19
C LEU A 316 9.91 -17.82 15.24
N GLU A 317 9.22 -18.02 14.11
CA GLU A 317 9.51 -19.07 13.12
C GLU A 317 10.89 -18.90 12.48
N MET A 318 11.26 -17.65 12.17
CA MET A 318 12.56 -17.27 11.58
C MET A 318 13.75 -17.38 12.56
N ARG A 319 13.63 -18.15 13.66
CA ARG A 319 14.65 -18.28 14.71
C ARG A 319 14.90 -19.75 15.09
N PRO A 320 16.11 -20.29 14.88
CA PRO A 320 16.48 -21.57 15.48
C PRO A 320 16.46 -21.43 17.01
N SER A 321 15.96 -22.46 17.71
CA SER A 321 15.84 -22.59 19.18
C SER A 321 14.68 -21.88 19.90
N THR A 322 13.65 -21.39 19.20
CA THR A 322 12.38 -20.96 19.83
C THR A 322 11.80 -22.05 20.76
N THR A 323 11.53 -21.69 22.01
CA THR A 323 10.87 -22.54 23.01
C THR A 323 9.48 -22.00 23.37
N ASP A 324 8.63 -22.83 23.96
CA ASP A 324 7.30 -22.40 24.40
C ASP A 324 7.35 -21.33 25.48
N LYS A 325 8.43 -21.27 26.28
CA LYS A 325 8.67 -20.17 27.23
C LYS A 325 8.84 -18.82 26.53
N ASP A 326 9.45 -18.81 25.34
CA ASP A 326 9.60 -17.61 24.53
C ASP A 326 8.23 -17.14 24.01
N ARG A 327 7.40 -18.06 23.49
CA ARG A 327 6.01 -17.81 23.07
C ARG A 327 5.13 -17.27 24.21
N LEU A 328 5.15 -17.95 25.36
CA LEU A 328 4.40 -17.61 26.56
C LEU A 328 4.79 -16.22 27.11
N TYR A 329 6.09 -15.86 27.03
CA TYR A 329 6.55 -14.52 27.37
C TYR A 329 6.01 -13.47 26.41
N LEU A 330 6.09 -13.69 25.09
CA LEU A 330 5.58 -12.75 24.10
C LEU A 330 4.09 -12.49 24.30
N ILE A 331 3.28 -13.54 24.42
CA ILE A 331 1.84 -13.42 24.73
C ILE A 331 1.65 -12.56 25.99
N ARG A 332 2.35 -12.84 27.09
CA ARG A 332 2.19 -12.09 28.35
C ARG A 332 2.64 -10.63 28.22
N ALA A 333 3.64 -10.35 27.40
CA ALA A 333 4.17 -9.01 27.17
C ALA A 333 3.22 -8.14 26.33
N THR A 334 2.65 -8.69 25.25
CA THR A 334 1.80 -7.96 24.28
C THR A 334 0.30 -8.03 24.57
N SER A 335 -0.16 -8.92 25.45
CA SER A 335 -1.56 -8.96 25.92
C SER A 335 -2.00 -7.71 26.71
N SER A 336 -3.30 -7.42 26.73
CA SER A 336 -3.95 -6.44 27.62
C SER A 336 -3.94 -6.85 29.10
N SER A 337 -4.36 -5.96 30.00
CA SER A 337 -4.52 -6.25 31.44
C SER A 337 -5.60 -7.30 31.72
N GLU A 338 -6.66 -7.31 30.93
CA GLU A 338 -7.75 -8.28 31.01
C GLU A 338 -7.27 -9.68 30.61
N VAL A 339 -6.62 -9.78 29.44
CA VAL A 339 -6.03 -11.04 28.97
C VAL A 339 -4.95 -11.52 29.94
N ARG A 340 -4.11 -10.65 30.50
CA ARG A 340 -3.17 -11.02 31.58
C ARG A 340 -3.88 -11.59 32.82
N SER A 341 -5.03 -11.03 33.20
CA SER A 341 -5.87 -11.57 34.29
C SER A 341 -6.44 -12.95 33.94
N PHE A 342 -6.80 -13.20 32.69
CA PHE A 342 -7.17 -14.56 32.21
C PHE A 342 -5.97 -15.52 32.28
N LEU A 343 -4.81 -15.12 31.73
CA LEU A 343 -3.55 -15.89 31.79
C LEU A 343 -3.19 -16.28 33.24
N ASP A 344 -3.34 -15.36 34.19
CA ASP A 344 -3.05 -15.59 35.61
C ASP A 344 -4.08 -16.47 36.33
N ARG A 345 -5.28 -16.68 35.77
CA ARG A 345 -6.28 -17.64 36.28
C ARG A 345 -6.08 -19.07 35.76
N GLN A 346 -5.35 -19.26 34.66
CA GLN A 346 -5.20 -20.58 34.02
C GLN A 346 -4.52 -21.64 34.92
N PRO A 347 -4.81 -22.95 34.75
CA PRO A 347 -4.13 -24.03 35.45
C PRO A 347 -2.62 -24.03 35.26
N ALA A 348 -1.88 -24.62 36.21
CA ALA A 348 -0.41 -24.64 36.17
C ALA A 348 0.16 -25.34 34.93
N HIS A 349 -0.49 -26.40 34.43
CA HIS A 349 -0.09 -27.09 33.19
C HIS A 349 -0.34 -26.20 31.95
N THR A 350 -1.51 -25.58 31.87
CA THR A 350 -1.88 -24.64 30.80
C THR A 350 -0.96 -23.42 30.74
N LYS A 351 -0.42 -22.96 31.89
CA LYS A 351 0.57 -21.88 31.95
C LYS A 351 1.98 -22.27 31.46
N THR A 352 2.26 -23.55 31.27
CA THR A 352 3.58 -24.06 30.83
C THR A 352 3.59 -24.65 29.43
N ASP A 353 2.42 -24.96 28.88
CA ASP A 353 2.25 -25.51 27.53
C ASP A 353 1.64 -24.43 26.62
N TYR A 354 2.34 -24.11 25.52
CA TYR A 354 1.87 -23.09 24.58
C TYR A 354 0.54 -23.45 23.92
N ASN A 355 0.37 -24.72 23.53
CA ASN A 355 -0.78 -25.17 22.76
C ASN A 355 -2.04 -25.20 23.64
N LEU A 356 -1.92 -25.70 24.88
CA LEU A 356 -3.03 -25.66 25.83
C LEU A 356 -3.47 -24.22 26.16
N LEU A 357 -2.51 -23.28 26.22
CA LEU A 357 -2.85 -21.86 26.41
C LEU A 357 -3.48 -21.23 25.16
N ARG A 358 -2.99 -21.58 23.97
CA ARG A 358 -3.48 -21.13 22.67
C ARG A 358 -4.97 -21.48 22.51
N GLU A 359 -5.34 -22.72 22.76
CA GLU A 359 -6.74 -23.16 22.70
C GLU A 359 -7.61 -22.49 23.77
N ALA A 360 -7.09 -22.29 24.98
CA ALA A 360 -7.81 -21.55 26.03
C ALA A 360 -8.07 -20.08 25.64
N LEU A 361 -7.08 -19.41 25.03
CA LEU A 361 -7.22 -18.03 24.54
C LEU A 361 -8.21 -17.92 23.38
N ILE A 362 -8.15 -18.84 22.41
CA ILE A 362 -9.10 -18.89 21.29
C ILE A 362 -10.53 -19.11 21.83
N LYS A 363 -10.71 -20.02 22.79
CA LYS A 363 -12.03 -20.32 23.37
C LYS A 363 -12.66 -19.15 24.17
N GLU A 364 -11.84 -18.32 24.83
CA GLU A 364 -12.33 -17.18 25.63
C GLU A 364 -12.50 -15.90 24.79
N PHE A 365 -11.69 -15.70 23.74
CA PHE A 365 -11.58 -14.42 23.02
C PHE A 365 -11.78 -14.49 21.50
N ALA A 366 -12.20 -15.63 20.94
CA ALA A 366 -12.84 -15.67 19.63
C ALA A 366 -14.34 -15.46 19.78
N ASP A 367 -14.98 -14.90 18.76
CA ASP A 367 -16.42 -14.71 18.70
C ASP A 367 -17.05 -15.78 17.78
N PRO A 368 -17.58 -16.90 18.32
CA PRO A 368 -18.26 -17.90 17.52
C PRO A 368 -19.67 -17.48 17.10
N GLU A 369 -20.28 -16.51 17.78
CA GLU A 369 -21.60 -16.00 17.41
C GLU A 369 -21.47 -15.18 16.12
N SER A 370 -20.44 -14.33 15.97
CA SER A 370 -20.19 -13.59 14.73
C SER A 370 -19.97 -14.50 13.50
N GLU A 371 -19.36 -15.68 13.65
CA GLU A 371 -19.22 -16.63 12.53
C GLU A 371 -20.57 -17.29 12.18
N GLN A 372 -21.39 -17.64 13.18
CA GLN A 372 -22.71 -18.27 12.96
C GLN A 372 -23.79 -17.27 12.51
N GLU A 373 -23.77 -16.04 13.00
CA GLU A 373 -24.63 -14.92 12.57
C GLU A 373 -24.36 -14.56 11.10
N LEU A 374 -23.08 -14.52 10.68
CA LEU A 374 -22.71 -14.33 9.28
C LEU A 374 -23.23 -15.44 8.36
N VAL A 375 -23.07 -16.72 8.77
CA VAL A 375 -23.62 -17.86 8.00
C VAL A 375 -25.15 -17.78 7.92
N ALA A 376 -25.83 -17.51 9.04
CA ALA A 376 -27.28 -17.34 9.06
C ALA A 376 -27.75 -16.18 8.16
N ALA A 377 -27.00 -15.08 8.11
CA ALA A 377 -27.27 -13.95 7.21
C ALA A 377 -27.10 -14.33 5.72
N LEU A 378 -26.07 -15.10 5.37
CA LEU A 378 -25.82 -15.57 4.00
C LEU A 378 -26.86 -16.60 3.51
N GLU A 379 -27.47 -17.37 4.41
CA GLU A 379 -28.56 -18.29 4.07
C GLU A 379 -29.93 -17.58 3.90
N MET A 380 -30.04 -16.29 4.26
CA MET A 380 -31.31 -15.55 4.19
C MET A 380 -31.75 -15.26 2.75
N LYS A 381 -32.94 -15.77 2.40
CA LYS A 381 -33.60 -15.49 1.12
C LYS A 381 -34.81 -14.57 1.33
N GLN A 382 -35.02 -13.62 0.42
CA GLN A 382 -36.21 -12.77 0.42
C GLN A 382 -37.45 -13.61 0.12
N GLY A 383 -38.49 -13.48 0.95
CA GLY A 383 -39.76 -14.16 0.72
C GLY A 383 -40.49 -13.60 -0.51
N GLY A 384 -41.16 -14.48 -1.29
CA GLY A 384 -41.89 -14.08 -2.50
C GLY A 384 -43.11 -13.16 -2.28
N GLN A 385 -43.41 -12.76 -1.04
CA GLN A 385 -44.41 -11.77 -0.64
C GLN A 385 -43.84 -10.73 0.35
N GLU A 386 -42.51 -10.71 0.54
CA GLU A 386 -41.83 -9.85 1.50
C GLU A 386 -41.40 -8.53 0.86
N SER A 387 -41.73 -7.40 1.49
CA SER A 387 -41.23 -6.10 1.04
C SER A 387 -39.72 -6.00 1.27
N SER A 388 -38.99 -5.37 0.35
CA SER A 388 -37.52 -5.29 0.46
C SER A 388 -37.06 -4.63 1.76
N GLN A 389 -37.86 -3.74 2.36
CA GLN A 389 -37.59 -3.15 3.68
C GLN A 389 -37.62 -4.17 4.82
N LEU A 390 -38.55 -5.14 4.80
CA LEU A 390 -38.59 -6.23 5.77
C LEU A 390 -37.45 -7.22 5.54
N PHE A 391 -37.11 -7.51 4.28
CA PHE A 391 -35.95 -8.34 3.99
C PHE A 391 -34.65 -7.71 4.49
N TYR A 392 -34.42 -6.42 4.18
CA TYR A 392 -33.25 -5.70 4.68
C TYR A 392 -33.22 -5.55 6.20
N SER A 393 -34.36 -5.41 6.89
CA SER A 393 -34.36 -5.35 8.36
C SER A 393 -34.00 -6.70 8.98
N ARG A 394 -34.53 -7.82 8.45
CA ARG A 394 -34.15 -9.17 8.92
C ARG A 394 -32.70 -9.51 8.59
N LEU A 395 -32.24 -9.23 7.37
CA LEU A 395 -30.85 -9.46 6.94
C LEU A 395 -29.87 -8.65 7.80
N ARG A 396 -30.19 -7.38 8.08
CA ARG A 396 -29.42 -6.55 9.02
C ARG A 396 -29.41 -7.13 10.43
N GLN A 397 -30.54 -7.64 10.92
CA GLN A 397 -30.63 -8.23 12.26
C GLN A 397 -29.86 -9.55 12.38
N ALA A 398 -29.80 -10.36 11.32
CA ALA A 398 -28.98 -11.56 11.27
C ALA A 398 -27.48 -11.27 11.14
N TYR A 399 -27.09 -10.24 10.38
CA TYR A 399 -25.68 -9.91 10.13
C TYR A 399 -24.99 -9.13 11.26
N PHE A 400 -25.74 -8.32 12.03
CA PHE A 400 -25.19 -7.45 13.10
C PHE A 400 -25.57 -7.88 14.52
N GLY A 401 -26.30 -8.99 14.64
CA GLY A 401 -26.76 -9.59 15.89
C GLY A 401 -27.65 -8.69 16.76
N THR A 402 -27.90 -9.17 17.98
CA THR A 402 -28.62 -8.38 19.00
C THR A 402 -27.74 -7.29 19.61
N HIS A 403 -26.41 -7.42 19.53
CA HIS A 403 -25.44 -6.51 20.14
C HIS A 403 -25.49 -5.07 19.59
N ASN A 404 -25.92 -4.87 18.33
CA ASN A 404 -26.02 -3.53 17.72
C ASN A 404 -27.33 -2.77 18.00
N GLU A 405 -28.35 -3.37 18.63
CA GLU A 405 -29.65 -2.72 18.89
C GLU A 405 -29.55 -1.49 19.82
N GLN A 406 -28.52 -1.44 20.67
CA GLN A 406 -28.37 -0.40 21.70
C GLN A 406 -27.63 0.84 21.21
N THR A 407 -26.78 0.70 20.19
CA THR A 407 -25.89 1.77 19.68
C THR A 407 -26.64 2.85 18.89
N TRP A 408 -27.78 2.51 18.28
CA TRP A 408 -28.44 3.32 17.24
C TRP A 408 -29.83 3.88 17.63
N ARG A 409 -30.27 3.72 18.89
CA ARG A 409 -31.56 4.29 19.37
C ARG A 409 -31.48 5.76 19.84
N ASN A 410 -30.29 6.37 19.76
CA ASN A 410 -29.99 7.73 20.24
C ASN A 410 -29.50 8.70 19.13
N THR A 411 -29.85 8.42 17.86
CA THR A 411 -29.56 9.26 16.67
C THR A 411 -30.79 9.37 15.81
#